data_AF-A0AAU5CDR6-F1
#
_entry.id   AF-A0AAU5CDR6-F1
#
_cell.length_a   1.000
_cell.length_b   1.000
_cell.length_c   1.000
_cell.angle_alpha   90.00
_cell.angle_beta   90.00
_cell.angle_gamma   90.00
#
_symmetry.space_group_name_H-M   'P 1'
#
loop_
_entity.id
_entity.type
_entity.pdbx_description
1 polymer ?
#
loop_
_entity_poly.entity_id
_entity_poly.type
_entity_poly.pdbx_seq_one_letter_code
_entity_poly.pdbx_strand_id
1 'polypeptide(L)'
;MHTPVHASWLNQVEIFFSVVQRKVVTPNDFTDLKQVADRLRAFEDRYNATAQPFQWKFTTSDLDDLLARLDGHTADHPEESSAGPTI
;
A
#
# COMPACT_ATOMS: atom_id res chain seq x y z
N MET A 1 -8.35 -14.58 1.71
CA MET A 1 -7.57 -13.38 1.35
C MET A 1 -6.16 -13.81 0.98
N HIS A 2 -5.89 -14.05 -0.30
CA HIS A 2 -4.53 -14.33 -0.77
C HIS A 2 -3.87 -13.00 -1.11
N THR A 3 -3.01 -12.51 -0.23
CA THR A 3 -2.07 -11.44 -0.55
C THR A 3 -1.07 -11.98 -1.57
N PRO A 4 -0.81 -11.29 -2.69
CA PRO A 4 0.10 -11.78 -3.70
C PRO A 4 1.52 -11.90 -3.12
N VAL A 5 2.11 -13.08 -3.28
CA VAL A 5 3.41 -13.53 -2.73
C VAL A 5 4.62 -12.73 -3.25
N HIS A 6 4.41 -11.75 -4.13
CA HIS A 6 5.47 -10.99 -4.79
C HIS A 6 5.27 -9.46 -4.76
N ALA A 7 4.49 -8.92 -3.83
CA ALA A 7 4.38 -7.48 -3.64
C ALA A 7 5.60 -6.93 -2.86
N SER A 8 6.82 -7.09 -3.38
CA SER A 8 8.03 -6.54 -2.74
C SER A 8 8.01 -5.00 -2.66
N TRP A 9 7.16 -4.36 -3.46
CA TRP A 9 6.82 -2.93 -3.37
C TRP A 9 6.04 -2.60 -2.09
N LEU A 10 5.18 -3.51 -1.65
CA LEU A 10 4.41 -3.37 -0.43
C LEU A 10 5.37 -3.33 0.77
N ASN A 11 6.45 -4.10 0.75
CA ASN A 11 7.46 -4.08 1.81
C ASN A 11 8.06 -2.67 2.04
N GLN A 12 8.30 -1.87 1.00
CA GLN A 12 8.84 -0.50 1.18
C GLN A 12 7.76 0.47 1.69
N VAL A 13 6.55 0.37 1.14
CA VAL A 13 5.39 1.15 1.59
C VAL A 13 5.00 0.80 3.04
N GLU A 14 5.09 -0.47 3.42
CA GLU A 14 4.87 -0.99 4.78
C GLU A 14 5.91 -0.45 5.77
N ILE A 15 7.19 -0.36 5.36
CA ILE A 15 8.24 0.25 6.18
C ILE A 15 7.91 1.73 6.43
N PHE A 16 7.48 2.46 5.39
CA PHE A 16 7.07 3.86 5.53
C PHE A 16 5.88 4.00 6.49
N PHE A 17 4.81 3.21 6.30
CA PHE A 17 3.65 3.23 7.20
C PHE A 17 4.01 2.84 8.63
N SER A 18 4.96 1.92 8.82
CA SER A 18 5.48 1.56 10.16
C SER A 18 6.21 2.71 10.85
N VAL A 19 6.87 3.60 10.10
CA VAL A 19 7.50 4.82 10.63
C VAL A 19 6.43 5.86 10.98
N VAL A 20 5.46 6.07 10.08
CA VAL A 20 4.34 6.99 10.30
C VAL A 20 3.55 6.59 11.54
N GLN A 21 3.21 5.30 11.70
CA GLN A 21 2.45 4.83 12.85
C GLN A 21 3.20 5.11 14.17
N ARG A 22 4.51 4.84 14.21
CA ARG A 22 5.32 5.06 15.41
C ARG A 22 5.56 6.54 15.74
N LYS A 23 5.70 7.41 14.73
CA LYS A 23 6.11 8.82 14.94
C LYS A 23 4.96 9.82 14.90
N VAL A 24 3.92 9.52 14.14
CA VAL A 24 2.78 10.41 13.94
C VAL A 24 1.60 9.96 14.78
N VAL A 25 1.26 8.68 14.71
CA VAL A 25 0.00 8.16 15.27
C VAL A 25 0.11 7.79 16.74
N THR A 26 1.32 7.64 17.29
CA THR A 26 1.52 7.29 18.71
C THR A 26 1.98 8.49 19.55
N PRO A 27 1.35 8.76 20.71
CA PRO A 27 0.06 8.24 21.18
C PRO A 27 -1.10 8.75 20.31
N ASN A 28 -2.14 7.92 20.17
CA ASN A 28 -3.29 8.16 19.29
C ASN A 28 -4.36 9.06 19.94
N ASP A 29 -3.91 10.14 20.56
CA ASP A 29 -4.76 11.12 21.23
C ASP A 29 -5.13 12.24 20.25
N PHE A 30 -6.05 11.93 19.33
CA PHE A 30 -6.59 12.90 18.38
C PHE A 30 -8.07 13.11 18.64
N THR A 31 -8.47 14.38 18.76
CA THR A 31 -9.87 14.75 18.99
C THR A 31 -10.67 14.82 17.67
N ASP A 32 -9.98 14.97 16.53
CA ASP A 32 -10.59 15.08 15.21
C ASP A 32 -9.60 14.66 14.10
N LEU A 33 -10.12 14.22 12.96
CA LEU A 33 -9.37 13.83 11.76
C LEU A 33 -8.48 14.96 11.24
N LYS A 34 -8.89 16.22 11.40
CA LYS A 34 -8.08 17.37 11.01
C LYS A 34 -6.74 17.42 11.76
N GLN A 35 -6.72 17.08 13.06
CA GLN A 35 -5.46 17.04 13.83
C GLN A 35 -4.51 15.96 13.30
N VAL A 36 -5.05 14.81 12.87
CA VAL A 36 -4.24 13.74 12.27
C VAL A 36 -3.62 14.23 10.97
N ALA A 37 -4.40 14.88 10.10
CA ALA A 37 -3.92 15.42 8.83
C ALA A 37 -2.83 16.49 9.02
N ASP A 38 -3.04 17.42 9.94
CA ASP A 38 -2.07 18.47 10.24
C ASP A 38 -0.76 17.90 10.81
N ARG A 39 -0.86 16.88 11.68
CA ARG A 39 0.32 16.19 12.23
C ARG A 39 1.06 15.38 11.16
N LEU A 40 0.35 14.77 10.22
CA LEU A 40 0.95 14.03 9.10
C LEU A 40 1.73 14.99 8.18
N ARG A 41 1.16 16.16 7.85
CA ARG A 41 1.84 17.20 7.05
C ARG A 41 3.10 17.73 7.75
N ALA A 42 2.98 18.08 9.04
CA ALA A 42 4.13 18.56 9.81
C ALA A 42 5.23 17.50 9.95
N PHE A 43 4.85 16.21 9.99
CA PHE A 43 5.79 15.11 9.95
C PHE A 43 6.47 15.00 8.58
N GLU A 44 5.70 15.06 7.48
CA GLU A 44 6.22 15.03 6.12
C GLU A 44 7.24 16.14 5.87
N ASP A 45 6.92 17.39 6.21
CA ASP A 45 7.82 18.54 6.05
C ASP A 45 9.15 18.32 6.77
N ARG A 46 9.09 17.86 8.02
CA ARG A 46 10.29 17.62 8.85
C ARG A 46 11.08 16.41 8.38
N TYR A 47 10.37 15.36 7.98
CA TYR A 47 10.97 14.14 7.46
C TYR A 47 11.70 14.46 6.16
N ASN A 48 11.07 15.14 5.21
CA ASN A 48 11.66 15.55 3.94
C ASN A 48 12.87 16.49 4.10
N ALA A 49 12.87 17.36 5.11
CA ALA A 49 14.01 18.26 5.38
C ALA A 49 15.30 17.54 5.82
N THR A 50 15.19 16.29 6.31
CA THR A 50 16.33 15.54 6.88
C THR A 50 16.48 14.12 6.34
N ALA A 51 15.53 13.66 5.54
CA ALA A 51 15.50 12.30 5.04
C ALA A 51 16.60 12.09 4.01
N GLN A 52 17.29 10.97 4.15
CA GLN A 52 17.95 10.37 3.00
C GLN A 52 16.89 9.66 2.16
N PRO A 53 16.91 9.81 0.83
CA PRO A 53 15.97 9.13 -0.03
C PRO A 53 16.08 7.63 0.22
N PHE A 54 14.94 6.99 0.49
CA PHE A 54 14.89 5.54 0.51
C PHE A 54 15.45 5.02 -0.82
N GLN A 55 16.27 3.99 -0.75
CA GLN A 55 16.70 3.27 -1.94
C GLN A 55 15.50 2.47 -2.46
N TRP A 56 14.64 3.17 -3.20
CA TRP A 56 13.50 2.58 -3.89
C TRP A 56 14.05 1.57 -4.89
N LYS A 57 13.77 0.29 -4.64
CA LYS A 57 14.14 -0.80 -5.55
C LYS A 57 13.01 -1.12 -6.52
N PHE A 58 11.82 -0.56 -6.26
CA PHE A 58 10.66 -0.69 -7.10
C PHE A 58 10.60 0.51 -8.05
N THR A 59 10.72 0.22 -9.34
CA THR A 59 10.74 1.16 -10.44
C THR A 59 9.38 1.20 -11.14
N THR A 60 9.20 2.12 -12.07
CA THR A 60 8.01 2.15 -12.94
C THR A 60 7.89 0.89 -13.78
N SER A 61 9.02 0.30 -14.22
CA SER A 61 9.02 -0.98 -14.93
C SER A 61 8.50 -2.12 -14.07
N ASP A 62 8.86 -2.15 -12.78
CA ASP A 62 8.36 -3.16 -11.85
C ASP A 62 6.84 -3.02 -11.61
N LEU A 63 6.29 -1.81 -11.73
CA LEU A 63 4.84 -1.55 -11.69
C LEU A 63 4.14 -2.08 -12.93
N ASP A 64 4.69 -1.81 -14.12
CA ASP A 64 4.13 -2.29 -15.39
C ASP A 64 4.11 -3.84 -15.40
N ASP A 65 5.20 -4.47 -14.96
CA ASP A 65 5.29 -5.93 -14.82
C ASP A 65 4.28 -6.49 -13.81
N LEU A 66 4.04 -5.77 -12.71
CA LEU A 66 3.04 -6.15 -11.71
C LEU A 66 1.62 -6.08 -12.29
N LEU A 67 1.29 -4.99 -12.99
CA LEU A 67 -0.03 -4.80 -13.61
C LEU A 67 -0.28 -5.88 -14.66
N ALA A 68 0.69 -6.16 -15.54
CA ALA A 68 0.57 -7.21 -16.54
C ALA A 68 0.35 -8.62 -15.94
N ARG A 69 0.98 -8.91 -14.79
CA ARG A 69 0.79 -10.17 -14.07
C ARG A 69 -0.59 -10.28 -13.42
N LEU A 70 -1.11 -9.17 -12.87
CA LEU A 70 -2.46 -9.14 -12.28
C LEU A 70 -3.53 -9.35 -13.35
N ASP A 71 -3.40 -8.68 -14.49
CA ASP A 71 -4.30 -8.86 -15.64
C ASP A 71 -4.32 -10.31 -16.14
N GLY A 72 -3.14 -10.94 -16.19
CA GLY A 72 -3.01 -12.36 -16.56
C GLY A 72 -3.66 -13.32 -15.56
N HIS A 73 -3.65 -13.01 -14.26
CA HIS A 73 -4.28 -13.84 -13.23
C HIS A 73 -5.81 -13.66 -13.17
N THR A 74 -6.31 -12.45 -13.46
CA THR A 74 -7.75 -12.19 -13.61
C THR A 74 -8.33 -12.91 -14.83
N ALA A 75 -7.55 -13.07 -15.91
CA ALA A 75 -7.98 -13.83 -17.09
C ALA A 75 -8.08 -15.35 -16.87
N ASP A 76 -7.34 -15.90 -15.90
CA ASP A 76 -7.30 -17.34 -15.59
C ASP A 76 -8.41 -17.78 -14.61
N HIS A 77 -9.18 -16.83 -14.07
CA HIS A 77 -10.38 -17.09 -13.26
C HIS A 77 -11.65 -16.55 -13.94
N PRO A 78 -12.15 -17.21 -15.01
CA PRO A 78 -13.49 -16.95 -15.47
C PRO A 78 -14.47 -17.52 -14.45
N GLU A 79 -15.24 -16.62 -13.83
CA GLU A 79 -16.54 -16.85 -13.18
C GLU A 79 -17.10 -18.29 -13.30
N GLU A 80 -16.84 -19.14 -12.31
CA GLU A 80 -17.77 -20.25 -12.00
C GLU A 80 -18.99 -19.67 -11.27
N SER A 81 -19.84 -18.98 -12.02
CA SER A 81 -21.21 -18.68 -11.62
C SER A 81 -22.11 -18.71 -12.83
N SER A 82 -22.71 -19.89 -13.10
CA SER A 82 -24.09 -20.06 -13.53
C SER A 82 -24.24 -21.39 -14.28
N ALA A 83 -24.69 -22.41 -13.56
CA ALA A 83 -25.51 -23.47 -14.14
C ALA A 83 -26.34 -24.10 -13.01
N GLY A 84 -27.51 -23.49 -12.73
CA GLY A 84 -28.60 -24.29 -12.19
C GLY A 84 -29.04 -25.32 -13.24
N PRO A 85 -29.56 -26.47 -12.82
CA PRO A 85 -30.79 -26.92 -13.44
C PRO A 85 -31.85 -27.29 -12.39
N THR A 86 -33.04 -26.77 -12.68
CA THR A 86 -34.36 -27.29 -12.30
C THR A 86 -34.44 -28.82 -12.52
N ILE A 87 -34.66 -29.59 -11.45
CA ILE A 87 -35.91 -30.31 -11.07
C ILE A 87 -35.71 -30.85 -9.64
#